data_AF-A0A1E3YRZ3-F1
#
_entry.id   AF-A0A1E3YRZ3-F1
#
_cell.length_a   1.000
_cell.length_b   1.000
_cell.length_c   1.000
_cell.angle_alpha   90.00
_cell.angle_beta   90.00
_cell.angle_gamma   90.00
#
_symmetry.space_group_name_H-M   'P 1'
#
loop_
_entity.id
_entity.type
_entity.pdbx_description
1 polymer ?
#
loop_
_entity_poly.entity_id
_entity_poly.type
_entity_poly.pdbx_seq_one_letter_code
_entity_poly.pdbx_strand_id
1 'polypeptide(L)'
;MNATESTPTPDARTTEGSHTAQAAEPTPPAASAKQPRNPLHGVTLEAMVVGLADYFGWDELGRQIPIRCFQIDPSVGSSLKFLRKTPWAREKVESLYLFMLREQRRNAQE
;
A
#
# COMPACT_ATOMS: atom_id res chain seq x y z
N MET A 1 39.85 -19.42 33.28
CA MET A 1 40.44 -20.15 32.13
C MET A 1 39.26 -20.66 31.32
N ASN A 2 38.87 -19.87 30.33
CA ASN A 2 37.62 -19.97 29.61
C ASN A 2 38.01 -20.14 28.14
N ALA A 3 37.83 -21.37 27.65
CA ALA A 3 38.05 -21.75 26.27
C ALA A 3 36.94 -22.74 25.90
N THR A 4 35.91 -22.23 25.23
CA THR A 4 34.94 -23.06 24.52
C THR A 4 34.77 -22.41 23.16
N GLU A 5 35.50 -22.93 22.17
CA GLU A 5 35.23 -22.69 20.75
C GLU A 5 35.12 -24.05 20.05
N SER A 6 34.42 -24.02 18.92
CA SER A 6 34.38 -25.01 17.83
C SER A 6 33.16 -25.97 17.82
N THR A 7 32.08 -25.48 17.19
CA THR A 7 31.37 -26.01 15.99
C THR A 7 32.12 -27.11 15.17
N PRO A 8 31.57 -27.81 14.15
CA PRO A 8 30.20 -28.00 13.61
C PRO A 8 29.85 -29.48 13.28
N THR A 9 28.70 -29.78 12.66
CA THR A 9 28.59 -30.52 11.37
C THR A 9 27.11 -30.65 10.92
N PRO A 10 26.80 -30.54 9.61
CA PRO A 10 25.46 -30.50 9.02
C PRO A 10 25.03 -31.83 8.35
N ASP A 11 23.74 -32.02 8.07
CA ASP A 11 23.22 -32.70 6.86
C ASP A 11 21.68 -32.50 6.77
N ALA A 12 21.20 -31.72 5.80
CA ALA A 12 20.47 -32.17 4.60
C ALA A 12 19.06 -32.75 4.88
N ARG A 13 17.98 -31.99 4.60
CA ARG A 13 17.27 -31.83 3.29
C ARG A 13 16.16 -32.88 3.12
N THR A 14 14.89 -32.43 3.06
CA THR A 14 13.88 -32.78 2.02
C THR A 14 12.52 -32.11 2.31
N THR A 15 12.23 -31.11 1.47
CA THR A 15 11.02 -30.77 0.69
C THR A 15 9.61 -31.27 1.08
N GLU A 16 8.65 -30.41 0.71
CA GLU A 16 7.19 -30.58 0.52
C GLU A 16 6.35 -30.30 1.78
N GLY A 17 5.42 -29.36 1.83
CA GLY A 17 4.62 -28.69 0.81
C GLY A 17 3.19 -28.66 1.36
N SER A 18 2.75 -27.52 1.90
CA SER A 18 1.33 -27.29 2.14
C SER A 18 1.06 -25.80 2.33
N HIS A 19 0.67 -25.15 1.23
CA HIS A 19 -0.11 -23.93 1.28
C HIS A 19 -1.49 -24.28 1.85
N THR A 20 -1.87 -23.65 2.95
CA THR A 20 -3.28 -23.49 3.32
C THR A 20 -3.51 -22.04 3.71
N ALA A 21 -4.34 -21.42 2.88
CA ALA A 21 -5.20 -20.26 3.09
C ALA A 21 -5.25 -19.73 4.54
N GLN A 22 -4.85 -18.48 4.78
CA GLN A 22 -5.70 -17.28 4.63
C GLN A 22 -6.36 -16.90 5.96
N ALA A 23 -5.65 -16.06 6.70
CA ALA A 23 -6.20 -15.16 7.70
C ALA A 23 -5.28 -13.93 7.76
N ALA A 24 -5.28 -13.14 6.70
CA ALA A 24 -4.71 -11.81 6.76
C ALA A 24 -5.77 -10.92 7.41
N GLU A 25 -5.72 -10.83 8.74
CA GLU A 25 -6.28 -9.69 9.45
C GLU A 25 -5.50 -8.45 8.99
N PRO A 26 -6.11 -7.44 8.34
CA PRO A 26 -5.43 -6.17 8.20
C PRO A 26 -5.51 -5.50 9.56
N THR A 27 -4.45 -5.67 10.34
CA THR A 27 -4.18 -4.84 11.52
C THR A 27 -4.23 -3.37 11.07
N PRO A 28 -5.08 -2.49 11.64
CA PRO A 28 -5.00 -1.07 11.35
C PRO A 28 -3.70 -0.53 11.96
N PRO A 29 -2.75 0.05 11.18
CA PRO A 29 -1.63 0.75 11.76
C PRO A 29 -2.09 2.16 12.14
N ALA A 30 -2.70 2.30 13.30
CA ALA A 30 -2.81 3.61 13.93
C ALA A 30 -1.46 3.95 14.59
N ALA A 31 -0.73 4.92 14.02
CA ALA A 31 -0.05 6.02 14.75
C ALA A 31 1.03 6.71 13.90
N SER A 32 0.63 7.81 13.27
CA SER A 32 1.24 9.14 13.35
C SER A 32 2.74 9.26 13.67
N ALA A 33 3.54 9.68 12.69
CA ALA A 33 4.72 10.54 12.92
C ALA A 33 5.14 11.29 11.65
N LYS A 34 4.46 12.43 11.42
CA LYS A 34 5.03 13.72 10.97
C LYS A 34 6.47 13.64 10.44
N GLN A 35 6.65 13.57 9.12
CA GLN A 35 7.96 13.77 8.48
C GLN A 35 8.04 15.21 7.94
N PRO A 36 8.75 16.12 8.62
CA PRO A 36 8.90 17.51 8.20
C PRO A 36 10.15 17.61 7.32
N ARG A 37 10.07 17.16 6.06
CA ARG A 37 11.22 17.27 5.14
C ARG A 37 10.91 17.12 3.64
N ASN A 38 9.96 17.94 3.17
CA ASN A 38 10.03 18.64 1.86
C ASN A 38 9.94 17.78 0.56
N PRO A 39 9.65 18.38 -0.62
CA PRO A 39 8.29 18.67 -1.09
C PRO A 39 8.04 18.15 -2.53
N LEU A 40 6.89 17.55 -2.80
CA LEU A 40 6.27 17.44 -4.14
C LEU A 40 7.11 16.92 -5.34
N HIS A 41 8.27 16.28 -5.15
CA HIS A 41 9.03 15.74 -6.27
C HIS A 41 8.63 14.29 -6.56
N GLY A 42 7.92 14.08 -7.66
CA GLY A 42 7.69 12.76 -8.24
C GLY A 42 6.60 11.95 -7.55
N VAL A 43 5.41 12.54 -7.36
CA VAL A 43 4.24 11.77 -6.90
C VAL A 43 4.00 10.65 -7.91
N THR A 44 4.39 9.44 -7.54
CA THR A 44 4.16 8.25 -8.34
C THR A 44 2.70 7.85 -8.25
N LEU A 45 2.22 7.08 -9.22
CA LEU A 45 0.88 6.49 -9.16
C LEU A 45 0.68 5.68 -7.86
N GLU A 46 1.75 5.10 -7.34
CA GLU A 46 1.75 4.43 -6.03
C GLU A 46 1.43 5.39 -4.89
N ALA A 47 2.16 6.52 -4.83
CA ALA A 47 1.93 7.54 -3.81
C ALA A 47 0.50 8.12 -3.89
N MET A 48 -0.06 8.27 -5.09
CA MET A 48 -1.46 8.71 -5.25
C MET A 48 -2.44 7.71 -4.65
N VAL A 49 -2.28 6.42 -4.97
CA VAL A 49 -3.17 5.35 -4.44
C VAL A 49 -3.03 5.23 -2.93
N VAL A 50 -1.81 5.27 -2.40
CA VAL A 50 -1.56 5.25 -0.94
C VAL A 50 -2.22 6.44 -0.27
N GLY A 51 -2.01 7.66 -0.79
CA GLY A 51 -2.58 8.87 -0.20
C GLY A 51 -4.11 8.89 -0.26
N LEU A 52 -4.71 8.41 -1.35
CA LEU A 52 -6.16 8.29 -1.45
C LEU A 52 -6.72 7.21 -0.52
N ALA A 53 -6.04 6.08 -0.39
CA ALA A 53 -6.47 5.00 0.50
C ALA A 53 -6.34 5.40 1.97
N ASP A 54 -5.32 6.18 2.32
CA ASP A 54 -5.12 6.71 3.67
C ASP A 54 -6.19 7.78 4.01
N TYR A 55 -6.53 8.65 3.05
CA TYR A 55 -7.47 9.74 3.26
C TYR A 55 -8.95 9.33 3.18
N PHE A 56 -9.34 8.56 2.16
CA PHE A 56 -10.73 8.15 1.91
C PHE A 56 -11.04 6.72 2.36
N GLY A 57 -10.04 5.85 2.42
CA GLY A 57 -10.25 4.42 2.58
C GLY A 57 -10.61 3.71 1.28
N TRP A 58 -10.46 2.38 1.29
CA TRP A 58 -10.68 1.53 0.11
C TRP A 58 -12.14 1.42 -0.31
N ASP A 59 -13.08 1.49 0.64
CA ASP A 59 -14.52 1.43 0.36
C ASP A 59 -14.97 2.65 -0.47
N GLU A 60 -14.56 3.84 -0.06
CA GLU A 60 -14.89 5.10 -0.75
C GLU A 60 -14.18 5.20 -2.10
N LEU A 61 -12.93 4.72 -2.18
CA LEU A 61 -12.23 4.54 -3.45
C LEU A 61 -13.00 3.63 -4.42
N GLY A 62 -13.56 2.53 -3.93
CA GLY A 62 -14.40 1.63 -4.72
C GLY A 62 -15.71 2.25 -5.19
N ARG A 63 -16.26 3.22 -4.45
CA ARG A 63 -17.44 4.00 -4.86
C ARG A 63 -17.10 5.03 -5.94
N GLN A 64 -16.00 5.76 -5.75
CA GLN A 64 -15.54 6.77 -6.70
C GLN A 64 -15.01 6.16 -7.99
N ILE A 65 -14.34 5.02 -7.87
CA ILE A 65 -13.73 4.28 -8.96
C ILE A 65 -14.24 2.84 -8.84
N PRO A 66 -15.35 2.50 -9.54
CA PRO A 66 -16.01 1.20 -9.44
C PRO A 66 -15.18 0.10 -10.13
N ILE A 67 -14.01 -0.18 -9.58
CA ILE A 67 -13.11 -1.25 -10.01
C ILE A 67 -13.05 -2.33 -8.95
N ARG A 68 -13.07 -3.57 -9.40
CA ARG A 68 -13.05 -4.76 -8.56
C ARG A 68 -11.83 -4.81 -7.64
N CYS A 69 -10.72 -4.18 -8.06
CA CYS A 69 -9.47 -4.16 -7.30
C CYS A 69 -9.63 -3.50 -5.92
N PHE A 70 -10.41 -2.42 -5.80
CA PHE A 70 -10.60 -1.75 -4.51
C PHE A 70 -11.61 -2.44 -3.60
N GLN A 71 -12.44 -3.35 -4.14
CA GLN A 71 -13.50 -4.03 -3.39
C GLN A 71 -13.09 -5.44 -2.93
N ILE A 72 -12.25 -6.15 -3.67
CA ILE A 72 -11.94 -7.57 -3.43
C ILE A 72 -10.54 -7.79 -2.85
N ASP A 73 -9.53 -7.10 -3.39
CA ASP A 73 -8.16 -7.19 -2.89
C ASP A 73 -7.60 -5.77 -2.78
N PRO A 74 -8.09 -4.98 -1.79
CA PRO A 74 -7.69 -3.60 -1.59
C PRO A 74 -6.22 -3.53 -1.14
N SER A 75 -5.32 -3.57 -2.13
CA SER A 75 -3.89 -3.46 -1.93
C SER A 75 -3.28 -2.55 -2.98
N VAL A 76 -2.25 -1.81 -2.58
CA VAL A 76 -1.54 -0.87 -3.45
C VAL A 76 -0.91 -1.62 -4.64
N GLY A 77 -0.30 -2.78 -4.40
CA GLY A 77 0.31 -3.60 -5.44
C GLY A 77 -0.68 -4.14 -6.47
N SER A 78 -1.83 -4.67 -6.02
CA SER A 78 -2.90 -5.14 -6.93
C SER A 78 -3.49 -3.98 -7.72
N SER A 79 -3.68 -2.83 -7.07
CA SER A 79 -4.19 -1.61 -7.69
C SER A 79 -3.25 -1.11 -8.79
N LEU A 80 -1.94 -1.04 -8.53
CA LEU A 80 -0.97 -0.62 -9.54
C LEU A 80 -0.91 -1.57 -10.73
N LYS A 81 -0.95 -2.89 -10.51
CA LYS A 81 -1.03 -3.86 -11.61
C LYS A 81 -2.28 -3.64 -12.47
N PHE A 82 -3.41 -3.34 -11.85
CA PHE A 82 -4.66 -3.03 -12.54
C PHE A 82 -4.58 -1.71 -13.32
N LEU A 83 -4.13 -0.62 -12.68
CA LEU A 83 -3.98 0.71 -13.28
C LEU A 83 -2.93 0.77 -14.40
N ARG A 84 -2.05 -0.24 -14.50
CA ARG A 84 -1.15 -0.43 -15.66
C ARG A 84 -1.87 -1.00 -16.88
N LYS A 85 -2.89 -1.86 -16.67
CA LYS A 85 -3.68 -2.49 -17.74
C LYS A 85 -4.89 -1.67 -18.15
N THR A 86 -5.36 -0.79 -17.28
CA THR A 86 -6.61 -0.03 -17.46
C THR A 86 -6.32 1.48 -17.38
N PRO A 87 -6.03 2.15 -18.52
CA PRO A 87 -5.60 3.54 -18.53
C PRO A 87 -6.67 4.51 -17.99
N TRP A 88 -7.95 4.33 -18.34
CA TRP A 88 -9.03 5.19 -17.84
C TRP A 88 -9.14 5.18 -16.31
N ALA A 89 -8.82 4.05 -15.66
CA ALA A 89 -8.86 3.95 -14.20
C ALA A 89 -7.72 4.73 -13.55
N ARG A 90 -6.54 4.78 -14.21
CA ARG A 90 -5.42 5.64 -13.80
C ARG A 90 -5.82 7.11 -13.83
N GLU A 91 -6.45 7.55 -14.92
CA GLU A 91 -6.91 8.94 -15.06
C GLU A 91 -7.93 9.30 -13.96
N LYS A 92 -8.79 8.36 -13.57
CA LYS A 92 -9.73 8.54 -12.45
C LYS A 92 -9.02 8.68 -11.11
N VAL A 93 -8.02 7.84 -10.82
CA VAL A 93 -7.20 7.93 -9.60
C VAL A 93 -6.48 9.29 -9.54
N GLU A 94 -5.88 9.71 -10.64
CA GLU A 94 -5.18 10.99 -10.72
C GLU A 94 -6.14 12.18 -10.51
N SER A 95 -7.31 12.14 -11.15
CA SER A 95 -8.36 13.15 -10.97
C SER A 95 -8.82 13.25 -9.52
N LEU A 96 -9.04 12.11 -8.85
CA LEU A 96 -9.46 12.07 -7.45
C LEU A 96 -8.35 12.57 -6.52
N TYR A 97 -7.09 12.24 -6.81
CA TYR A 97 -5.93 12.72 -6.06
C TYR A 97 -5.78 14.25 -6.15
N LEU A 98 -5.98 14.82 -7.34
CA LEU A 98 -5.99 16.28 -7.52
C LEU A 98 -7.12 16.96 -6.77
N PHE A 99 -8.32 16.35 -6.74
CA PHE A 99 -9.44 16.86 -5.96
C PHE A 99 -9.11 16.89 -4.47
N MET A 100 -8.61 15.78 -3.93
CA MET A 100 -8.14 15.70 -2.54
C MET A 100 -7.08 16.75 -2.23
N LEU A 101 -6.10 16.95 -3.13
CA LEU A 101 -5.01 17.90 -2.91
C LEU A 101 -5.51 19.36 -2.90
N ARG A 102 -6.54 19.68 -3.69
CA ARG A 102 -7.19 21.00 -3.65
C ARG A 102 -7.91 21.22 -2.33
N GLU A 103 -8.64 20.23 -1.84
CA GLU A 103 -9.34 20.30 -0.55
C GLU A 103 -8.33 20.41 0.61
N GLN A 104 -7.26 19.61 0.62
CA GLN A 104 -6.21 19.73 1.65
C GLN A 104 -5.57 21.11 1.66
N ARG A 105 -5.34 21.74 0.50
CA ARG A 105 -4.82 23.11 0.43
C ARG A 105 -5.79 24.15 0.98
N ARG A 106 -7.09 23.93 0.84
CA ARG A 106 -8.13 24.81 1.40
C ARG A 106 -8.15 24.70 2.93
N ASN A 107 -8.21 23.48 3.45
CA ASN A 107 -8.25 23.24 4.89
C ASN A 107 -6.96 23.66 5.63
N ALA A 108 -5.82 23.72 4.93
CA ALA A 108 -4.56 24.17 5.51
C ALA A 108 -4.40 25.70 5.59
N GLN A 109 -5.30 26.48 4.99
CA GLN A 109 -5.28 27.95 5.00
C GLN A 109 -6.23 28.58 6.02
N GLU A 110 -6.89 27.77 6.85
CA GLU A 110 -7.77 28.19 7.95
C GLU A 110 -7.06 28.21 9.31
#